data_AF-A0A849D4S4-F1
#
_entry.id   AF-A0A849D4S4-F1
#
_cell.length_a   1.000
_cell.length_b   1.000
_cell.length_c   1.000
_cell.angle_alpha   90.00
_cell.angle_beta   90.00
_cell.angle_gamma   90.00
#
_symmetry.space_group_name_H-M   'P 1'
#
loop_
_entity.id
_entity.type
_entity.pdbx_description
1 polymer ?
#
loop_
_entity_poly.entity_id
_entity_poly.type
_entity_poly.pdbx_seq_one_letter_code
_entity_poly.pdbx_strand_id
1 'polypeptide(L)'
;MLEEKDQVRPEESQGKEHPPATETDSNSATSGDDTPAEGDQELPKAKQESDVETVSEIEESNAEDAEDEGHQRRHHIPMLDYHSMSLENLVGELQRLIRNEKIQAIKRHVDAIKHEFDQKFQDFLEHKKEEFVSKGGNESDFRYNSVTKRQFNEVFSEYREKRNQHYRNLDESLKENLANRLTLIEDLKGLVNVEEDINTTYRNFKDIQEKWRNAGPVPRANYNDVWRTYHHHMEIFYDFLHLNRELRDLDFKHNLDEKLKIVEQAEALAASPDVGKAFRELQTLHKIWKEDIGPVAK
;
A
#
# COMPACT_ATOMS: atom_id res chain seq x y z
N MET A 1 -24.03 -39.55 -37.54
CA MET A 1 -24.84 -40.59 -36.87
C MET A 1 -24.39 -40.56 -35.42
N LEU A 2 -25.13 -39.99 -34.47
CA LEU A 2 -26.52 -40.28 -34.03
C LEU A 2 -26.66 -41.65 -33.35
N GLU A 3 -26.43 -41.63 -32.04
CA GLU A 3 -26.80 -42.56 -30.96
C GLU A 3 -26.48 -41.77 -29.66
N GLU A 4 -27.26 -41.77 -28.58
CA GLU A 4 -28.61 -42.31 -28.35
C GLU A 4 -29.33 -41.48 -27.25
N LYS A 5 -30.62 -41.69 -27.01
CA LYS A 5 -31.42 -40.99 -25.98
C LYS A 5 -32.08 -41.99 -25.03
N ASP A 6 -32.05 -41.68 -23.73
CA ASP A 6 -33.04 -42.05 -22.71
C ASP A 6 -33.05 -40.88 -21.69
N GLN A 7 -34.16 -40.20 -21.32
CA GLN A 7 -35.38 -40.67 -20.62
C GLN A 7 -35.04 -41.40 -19.31
N VAL A 8 -35.51 -40.99 -18.13
CA VAL A 8 -36.93 -40.86 -17.71
C VAL A 8 -37.13 -39.73 -16.66
N ARG A 9 -38.38 -39.26 -16.50
CA ARG A 9 -38.93 -38.25 -15.54
C ARG A 9 -39.97 -38.96 -14.61
N PRO A 10 -40.78 -38.27 -13.77
CA PRO A 10 -40.52 -37.42 -12.59
C PRO A 10 -41.44 -37.80 -11.38
N GLU A 11 -41.44 -37.03 -10.29
CA GLU A 11 -42.56 -36.73 -9.34
C GLU A 11 -41.97 -35.74 -8.29
N GLU A 12 -42.47 -34.55 -7.96
CA GLU A 12 -43.82 -34.06 -7.51
C GLU A 12 -44.32 -34.78 -6.24
N SER A 13 -44.82 -34.12 -5.18
CA SER A 13 -45.35 -32.75 -5.03
C SER A 13 -45.22 -32.18 -3.58
N GLN A 14 -45.39 -30.85 -3.46
CA GLN A 14 -46.23 -30.07 -2.51
C GLN A 14 -46.70 -30.73 -1.18
N GLY A 15 -46.83 -30.05 -0.03
CA GLY A 15 -46.57 -28.65 0.38
C GLY A 15 -47.36 -28.24 1.65
N LYS A 16 -47.16 -26.99 2.11
CA LYS A 16 -48.05 -26.12 2.95
C LYS A 16 -48.12 -26.19 4.51
N GLU A 17 -48.24 -24.96 5.05
CA GLU A 17 -49.04 -24.45 6.19
C GLU A 17 -48.50 -24.38 7.66
N HIS A 18 -48.40 -23.13 8.15
CA HIS A 18 -48.50 -22.61 9.54
C HIS A 18 -50.00 -22.44 9.93
N PRO A 19 -50.45 -21.96 11.13
CA PRO A 19 -49.76 -21.51 12.37
C PRO A 19 -50.24 -22.42 13.57
N PRO A 20 -50.51 -22.04 14.85
CA PRO A 20 -50.37 -20.79 15.62
C PRO A 20 -49.66 -20.97 17.01
N ALA A 21 -50.23 -20.42 18.10
CA ALA A 21 -49.58 -20.18 19.40
C ALA A 21 -50.44 -20.58 20.63
N THR A 22 -49.81 -20.62 21.81
CA THR A 22 -50.48 -20.39 23.12
C THR A 22 -49.49 -19.89 24.18
N GLU A 23 -49.98 -19.02 25.08
CA GLU A 23 -49.27 -18.41 26.22
C GLU A 23 -49.44 -19.25 27.49
N THR A 24 -48.57 -19.08 28.50
CA THR A 24 -49.01 -18.82 29.90
C THR A 24 -47.88 -18.40 30.84
N ASP A 25 -48.22 -17.50 31.78
CA ASP A 25 -47.38 -16.92 32.82
C ASP A 25 -46.91 -17.89 33.93
N SER A 26 -45.85 -17.51 34.65
CA SER A 26 -45.95 -17.29 36.10
C SER A 26 -44.83 -16.42 36.66
N ASN A 27 -45.18 -15.58 37.64
CA ASN A 27 -44.42 -14.44 38.15
C ASN A 27 -44.00 -14.67 39.62
N SER A 28 -42.84 -14.17 40.05
CA SER A 28 -42.57 -13.88 41.48
C SER A 28 -41.59 -12.74 41.68
N ALA A 29 -42.10 -11.66 42.27
CA ALA A 29 -41.39 -10.54 42.89
C ALA A 29 -40.63 -11.00 44.18
N THR A 30 -39.85 -10.21 44.96
CA THR A 30 -39.48 -8.76 44.99
C THR A 30 -38.29 -8.53 45.94
N SER A 31 -37.74 -7.31 45.97
CA SER A 31 -36.92 -6.61 47.02
C SER A 31 -35.50 -6.26 46.54
N GLY A 32 -34.96 -5.03 46.61
CA GLY A 32 -35.52 -3.75 47.06
C GLY A 32 -34.66 -3.08 48.15
N ASP A 33 -33.82 -2.10 47.77
CA ASP A 33 -33.23 -1.09 48.66
C ASP A 33 -32.80 0.17 47.86
N ASP A 34 -32.55 1.30 48.53
CA ASP A 34 -32.84 2.65 48.00
C ASP A 34 -31.69 3.70 48.14
N THR A 35 -31.44 4.46 47.06
CA THR A 35 -30.78 5.81 46.94
C THR A 35 -29.39 6.11 47.60
N PRO A 36 -28.70 7.26 47.30
CA PRO A 36 -28.89 8.28 46.26
C PRO A 36 -27.63 8.62 45.40
N ALA A 37 -27.83 9.52 44.44
CA ALA A 37 -26.90 9.99 43.40
C ALA A 37 -25.69 10.84 43.86
N GLU A 38 -24.63 10.81 43.03
CA GLU A 38 -23.70 11.93 42.83
C GLU A 38 -23.36 12.07 41.33
N GLY A 39 -22.99 13.28 40.89
CA GLY A 39 -23.27 13.74 39.51
C GLY A 39 -22.31 13.28 38.41
N ASP A 40 -22.90 12.83 37.29
CA ASP A 40 -22.19 12.54 36.04
C ASP A 40 -21.82 13.85 35.31
N GLN A 41 -20.52 14.09 35.08
CA GLN A 41 -20.05 15.16 34.21
C GLN A 41 -19.93 14.61 32.78
N GLU A 42 -20.83 15.04 31.89
CA GLU A 42 -20.72 14.73 30.45
C GLU A 42 -19.39 15.27 29.88
N LEU A 43 -18.44 14.36 29.66
CA LEU A 43 -17.26 14.62 28.83
C LEU A 43 -17.66 14.65 27.35
N PRO A 44 -17.12 15.58 26.54
CA PRO A 44 -17.64 15.83 25.19
C PRO A 44 -17.20 14.75 24.19
N LYS A 45 -18.16 13.99 23.65
CA LYS A 45 -17.96 13.00 22.57
C LYS A 45 -17.26 13.55 21.32
N ALA A 46 -17.36 14.86 21.07
CA ALA A 46 -16.90 15.52 19.85
C ALA A 46 -15.38 15.48 19.57
N LYS A 47 -14.54 15.02 20.50
CA LYS A 47 -13.09 14.83 20.25
C LYS A 47 -12.72 13.45 19.70
N GLN A 48 -13.52 12.41 19.99
CA GLN A 48 -13.15 11.06 19.59
C GLN A 48 -13.34 10.80 18.08
N GLU A 49 -14.27 11.50 17.43
CA GLU A 49 -14.51 11.33 15.98
C GLU A 49 -13.37 11.96 15.14
N SER A 50 -12.87 13.14 15.50
CA SER A 50 -11.77 13.81 14.78
C SER A 50 -10.43 13.06 14.88
N ASP A 51 -10.16 12.45 16.02
CA ASP A 51 -8.91 11.74 16.26
C ASP A 51 -8.88 10.39 15.51
N VAL A 52 -10.05 9.76 15.28
CA VAL A 52 -10.16 8.53 14.48
C VAL A 52 -10.06 8.81 12.97
N GLU A 53 -10.69 9.88 12.49
CA GLU A 53 -10.64 10.27 11.07
C GLU A 53 -9.21 10.62 10.64
N THR A 54 -8.51 11.46 11.43
CA THR A 54 -7.12 11.84 11.16
C THR A 54 -6.14 10.65 11.22
N VAL A 55 -6.33 9.69 12.14
CA VAL A 55 -5.52 8.46 12.16
C VAL A 55 -5.78 7.62 10.90
N SER A 56 -7.03 7.52 10.43
CA SER A 56 -7.36 6.78 9.20
C SER A 56 -6.71 7.39 7.95
N GLU A 57 -6.71 8.72 7.81
CA GLU A 57 -6.02 9.41 6.71
C GLU A 57 -4.50 9.14 6.72
N ILE A 58 -3.89 9.15 7.91
CA ILE A 58 -2.47 8.84 8.12
C ILE A 58 -2.17 7.36 7.79
N GLU A 59 -3.05 6.43 8.15
CA GLU A 59 -2.92 5.00 7.78
C GLU A 59 -2.96 4.79 6.27
N GLU A 60 -3.89 5.46 5.58
CA GLU A 60 -3.98 5.40 4.12
C GLU A 60 -2.76 6.01 3.42
N SER A 61 -2.25 7.15 3.91
CA SER A 61 -1.03 7.77 3.39
C SER A 61 0.19 6.87 3.58
N ASN A 62 0.32 6.21 4.74
CA ASN A 62 1.43 5.27 4.99
C ASN A 62 1.35 4.01 4.12
N ALA A 63 0.14 3.52 3.86
CA ALA A 63 -0.06 2.37 2.98
C ALA A 63 0.24 2.71 1.50
N GLU A 64 -0.02 3.95 1.06
CA GLU A 64 0.35 4.43 -0.28
C GLU A 64 1.88 4.62 -0.42
N ASP A 65 2.52 5.30 0.54
CA ASP A 65 3.98 5.52 0.52
C ASP A 65 4.77 4.20 0.66
N ALA A 66 4.20 3.17 1.31
CA ALA A 66 4.81 1.85 1.40
C ALA A 66 4.91 1.14 0.04
N GLU A 67 3.93 1.29 -0.85
CA GLU A 67 3.97 0.72 -2.21
C GLU A 67 4.93 1.48 -3.15
N ASP A 68 5.27 2.73 -2.83
CA ASP A 68 6.05 3.64 -3.68
C ASP A 68 7.36 4.12 -3.02
N GLU A 69 8.30 3.19 -2.80
CA GLU A 69 9.70 3.50 -2.46
C GLU A 69 10.39 4.47 -3.46
N GLY A 70 9.75 4.75 -4.60
CA GLY A 70 10.19 5.74 -5.58
C GLY A 70 9.87 7.18 -5.23
N HIS A 71 8.93 7.46 -4.31
CA HIS A 71 8.36 8.78 -4.09
C HIS A 71 9.42 9.85 -3.80
N GLN A 72 10.40 9.51 -2.96
CA GLN A 72 11.51 10.40 -2.54
C GLN A 72 12.39 10.92 -3.70
N ARG A 73 12.49 10.20 -4.83
CA ARG A 73 13.39 10.57 -5.95
C ARG A 73 12.70 11.25 -7.14
N ARG A 74 11.37 11.44 -7.09
CA ARG A 74 10.64 12.16 -8.16
C ARG A 74 11.00 13.65 -8.27
N HIS A 75 11.60 14.22 -7.22
CA HIS A 75 11.78 15.68 -7.05
C HIS A 75 13.15 16.23 -7.48
N HIS A 76 13.93 15.54 -8.33
CA HIS A 76 15.30 15.98 -8.69
C HIS A 76 15.68 15.91 -10.17
N ILE A 77 14.74 15.62 -11.08
CA ILE A 77 15.00 15.67 -12.53
C ILE A 77 14.50 17.02 -13.06
N PRO A 78 15.38 17.93 -13.52
CA PRO A 78 14.95 19.22 -14.04
C PRO A 78 14.11 19.05 -15.31
N MET A 79 12.99 19.77 -15.41
CA MET A 79 12.22 19.85 -16.64
C MET A 79 12.96 20.77 -17.62
N LEU A 80 13.48 20.21 -18.71
CA LEU A 80 14.06 21.01 -19.78
C LEU A 80 12.96 21.62 -20.67
N ASP A 81 13.31 22.68 -21.38
CA ASP A 81 12.48 23.21 -22.46
C ASP A 81 12.53 22.27 -23.68
N TYR A 82 11.68 21.25 -23.67
CA TYR A 82 11.53 20.33 -24.80
C TYR A 82 11.00 21.01 -26.07
N HIS A 83 10.37 22.19 -25.96
CA HIS A 83 9.82 22.88 -27.10
C HIS A 83 10.89 23.50 -28.00
N SER A 84 12.02 23.95 -27.46
CA SER A 84 13.16 24.44 -28.28
C SER A 84 14.07 23.34 -28.84
N MET A 85 13.85 22.06 -28.48
CA MET A 85 14.68 20.94 -28.92
C MET A 85 14.29 20.42 -30.31
N SER A 86 15.29 19.99 -31.10
CA SER A 86 15.06 19.28 -32.36
C SER A 86 14.57 17.84 -32.14
N LEU A 87 14.04 17.21 -33.18
CA LEU A 87 13.60 15.81 -33.13
C LEU A 87 14.71 14.86 -32.67
N GLU A 88 15.95 15.07 -33.12
CA GLU A 88 17.13 14.28 -32.76
C GLU A 88 17.51 14.49 -31.28
N ASN A 89 17.46 15.74 -30.82
CA ASN A 89 17.76 16.08 -29.43
C ASN A 89 16.69 15.52 -28.47
N LEU A 90 15.41 15.54 -28.86
CA LEU A 90 14.32 14.92 -28.11
C LEU A 90 14.51 13.39 -27.98
N VAL A 91 14.96 12.72 -29.04
CA VAL A 91 15.31 11.28 -28.98
C VAL A 91 16.51 11.04 -28.07
N GLY A 92 17.56 11.85 -28.19
CA GLY A 92 18.76 11.74 -27.35
C GLY A 92 18.47 11.94 -25.86
N GLU A 93 17.62 12.91 -25.52
CA GLU A 93 17.21 13.20 -24.15
C GLU A 93 16.29 12.13 -23.58
N LEU A 94 15.34 11.61 -24.37
CA LEU A 94 14.54 10.44 -24.00
C LEU A 94 15.45 9.24 -23.67
N GLN A 95 16.46 8.99 -24.51
CA GLN A 95 17.42 7.92 -24.30
C GLN A 95 18.31 8.15 -23.07
N ARG A 96 18.70 9.40 -22.76
CA ARG A 96 19.43 9.78 -21.55
C ARG A 96 18.62 9.43 -20.30
N LEU A 97 17.35 9.84 -20.27
CA LEU A 97 16.43 9.59 -19.16
C LEU A 97 16.23 8.08 -18.91
N ILE A 98 15.99 7.29 -19.96
CA ILE A 98 15.76 5.83 -19.87
C ILE A 98 17.00 5.03 -19.41
N ARG A 99 18.20 5.62 -19.56
CA ARG A 99 19.47 5.00 -19.15
C ARG A 99 19.90 5.39 -17.73
N ASN A 100 19.69 6.64 -17.35
CA ASN A 100 20.31 7.20 -16.14
C ASN A 100 19.33 7.31 -14.96
N GLU A 101 18.02 7.34 -15.22
CA GLU A 101 17.00 7.66 -14.23
C GLU A 101 16.09 6.46 -13.92
N LYS A 102 15.42 6.52 -12.75
CA LYS A 102 14.40 5.54 -12.36
C LYS A 102 13.16 5.65 -13.25
N ILE A 103 12.66 4.51 -13.76
CA ILE A 103 11.55 4.45 -14.73
C ILE A 103 10.24 5.09 -14.22
N GLN A 104 9.99 4.99 -12.91
CA GLN A 104 8.85 5.58 -12.20
C GLN A 104 8.99 7.09 -11.93
N ALA A 105 10.19 7.66 -12.10
CA ALA A 105 10.43 9.10 -11.95
C ALA A 105 10.25 9.87 -13.28
N ILE A 106 10.61 9.25 -14.42
CA ILE A 106 10.67 9.95 -15.71
C ILE A 106 9.33 10.08 -16.45
N LYS A 107 8.21 9.52 -15.95
CA LYS A 107 6.92 9.50 -16.67
C LYS A 107 6.53 10.88 -17.24
N ARG A 108 6.60 11.94 -16.43
CA ARG A 108 6.24 13.31 -16.85
C ARG A 108 7.13 13.83 -17.99
N HIS A 109 8.43 13.56 -17.93
CA HIS A 109 9.39 13.94 -18.97
C HIS A 109 9.13 13.16 -20.27
N VAL A 110 8.90 11.84 -20.17
CA VAL A 110 8.61 10.99 -21.33
C VAL A 110 7.31 11.38 -22.02
N ASP A 111 6.25 11.68 -21.26
CA ASP A 111 4.97 12.14 -21.80
C ASP A 111 5.12 13.48 -22.54
N ALA A 112 5.89 14.43 -21.99
CA ALA A 112 6.15 15.73 -22.61
C ALA A 112 7.05 15.64 -23.85
N ILE A 113 8.17 14.89 -23.78
CA ILE A 113 9.05 14.65 -24.93
C ILE A 113 8.27 13.97 -26.07
N LYS A 114 7.40 13.01 -25.75
CA LYS A 114 6.54 12.37 -26.75
C LYS A 114 5.58 13.38 -27.40
N HIS A 115 4.98 14.27 -26.63
CA HIS A 115 4.07 15.30 -27.15
C HIS A 115 4.77 16.24 -28.14
N GLU A 116 5.88 16.86 -27.73
CA GLU A 116 6.69 17.74 -28.58
C GLU A 116 7.23 17.01 -29.81
N PHE A 117 7.68 15.76 -29.64
CA PHE A 117 8.20 14.96 -30.76
C PHE A 117 7.10 14.65 -31.78
N ASP A 118 5.92 14.18 -31.34
CA ASP A 118 4.82 13.85 -32.25
C ASP A 118 4.28 15.09 -32.97
N GLN A 119 4.20 16.25 -32.30
CA GLN A 119 3.81 17.51 -32.92
C GLN A 119 4.82 17.95 -33.99
N LYS A 120 6.10 18.13 -33.61
CA LYS A 120 7.16 18.57 -34.54
C LYS A 120 7.34 17.60 -35.71
N PHE A 121 7.12 16.29 -35.48
CA PHE A 121 7.19 15.29 -36.55
C PHE A 121 5.99 15.34 -37.50
N GLN A 122 4.80 15.68 -37.00
CA GLN A 122 3.61 15.90 -37.82
C GLN A 122 3.79 17.12 -38.72
N ASP A 123 4.24 18.26 -38.17
CA ASP A 123 4.51 19.49 -38.93
C ASP A 123 5.57 19.24 -40.03
N PHE A 124 6.63 18.50 -39.69
CA PHE A 124 7.68 18.12 -40.64
C PHE A 124 7.16 17.18 -41.75
N LEU A 125 6.28 16.23 -41.42
CA LEU A 125 5.64 15.36 -42.41
C LEU A 125 4.72 16.14 -43.35
N GLU A 126 3.96 17.11 -42.83
CA GLU A 126 3.07 17.97 -43.62
C GLU A 126 3.87 18.81 -44.61
N HIS A 127 4.93 19.51 -44.18
CA HIS A 127 5.82 20.23 -45.09
C HIS A 127 6.45 19.30 -46.14
N LYS A 128 6.83 18.06 -45.79
CA LYS A 128 7.40 17.11 -46.77
C LYS A 128 6.36 16.62 -47.78
N LYS A 129 5.10 16.50 -47.37
CA LYS A 129 3.95 16.14 -48.20
C LYS A 129 3.59 17.28 -49.16
N GLU A 130 3.54 18.53 -48.68
CA GLU A 130 3.37 19.73 -49.51
C GLU A 130 4.48 19.87 -50.55
N GLU A 131 5.75 19.68 -50.15
CA GLU A 131 6.91 19.72 -51.06
C GLU A 131 6.83 18.64 -52.16
N PHE A 132 6.25 17.48 -51.85
CA PHE A 132 6.02 16.40 -52.82
C PHE A 132 4.89 16.73 -53.80
N VAL A 133 3.75 17.23 -53.29
CA VAL A 133 2.61 17.65 -54.13
C VAL A 133 2.97 18.83 -55.02
N SER A 134 3.72 19.82 -54.51
CA SER A 134 4.21 20.96 -55.30
C SER A 134 5.16 20.56 -56.44
N LYS A 135 5.76 19.36 -56.39
CA LYS A 135 6.59 18.80 -57.47
C LYS A 135 5.80 17.93 -58.45
N GLY A 136 4.47 17.90 -58.33
CA GLY A 136 3.56 17.15 -59.20
C GLY A 136 3.28 15.71 -58.75
N GLY A 137 3.60 15.34 -57.50
CA GLY A 137 3.21 14.05 -56.93
C GLY A 137 1.76 14.04 -56.44
N ASN A 138 1.06 12.89 -56.53
CA ASN A 138 -0.27 12.74 -55.94
C ASN A 138 -0.18 12.52 -54.42
N GLU A 139 -1.09 13.12 -53.67
CA GLU A 139 -1.15 13.00 -52.21
C GLU A 139 -1.22 11.53 -51.73
N SER A 140 -1.96 10.67 -52.44
CA SER A 140 -2.12 9.24 -52.14
C SER A 140 -0.82 8.44 -52.22
N ASP A 141 0.16 8.93 -52.99
CA ASP A 141 1.39 8.22 -53.30
C ASP A 141 2.54 8.65 -52.36
N PHE A 142 2.30 9.63 -51.49
CA PHE A 142 3.29 10.12 -50.53
C PHE A 142 3.64 9.05 -49.48
N ARG A 143 4.93 8.70 -49.43
CA ARG A 143 5.49 7.81 -48.40
C ARG A 143 6.79 8.40 -47.88
N TYR A 144 6.91 8.50 -46.56
CA TYR A 144 8.11 8.99 -45.91
C TYR A 144 8.59 8.04 -44.81
N ASN A 145 9.89 7.75 -44.78
CA ASN A 145 10.53 6.91 -43.78
C ASN A 145 11.61 7.73 -43.06
N SER A 146 11.32 8.13 -41.83
CA SER A 146 12.26 8.87 -40.98
C SER A 146 13.12 7.92 -40.16
N VAL A 147 14.44 8.12 -40.21
CA VAL A 147 15.38 7.48 -39.27
C VAL A 147 15.07 7.94 -37.85
N THR A 148 14.89 9.25 -37.63
CA THR A 148 14.60 9.84 -36.32
C THR A 148 13.29 9.31 -35.73
N LYS A 149 12.22 9.12 -36.52
CA LYS A 149 10.96 8.49 -36.02
C LYS A 149 11.16 7.04 -35.62
N ARG A 150 11.99 6.29 -36.36
CA ARG A 150 12.30 4.89 -36.05
C ARG A 150 13.05 4.79 -34.71
N GLN A 151 14.10 5.59 -34.55
CA GLN A 151 14.86 5.67 -33.30
C GLN A 151 13.98 6.11 -32.12
N PHE A 152 13.10 7.10 -32.31
CA PHE A 152 12.11 7.48 -31.30
C PHE A 152 11.21 6.30 -30.91
N ASN A 153 10.67 5.58 -31.89
CA ASN A 153 9.78 4.45 -31.64
C ASN A 153 10.50 3.29 -30.93
N GLU A 154 11.75 3.00 -31.28
CA GLU A 154 12.62 2.00 -30.63
C GLU A 154 12.86 2.37 -29.15
N VAL A 155 13.35 3.58 -28.89
CA VAL A 155 13.62 4.08 -27.53
C VAL A 155 12.33 4.19 -26.70
N PHE A 156 11.22 4.63 -27.29
CA PHE A 156 9.92 4.68 -26.60
C PHE A 156 9.33 3.28 -26.34
N SER A 157 9.67 2.27 -27.16
CA SER A 157 9.32 0.88 -26.88
C SER A 157 10.13 0.33 -25.71
N GLU A 158 11.44 0.61 -25.64
CA GLU A 158 12.31 0.28 -24.51
C GLU A 158 11.76 0.85 -23.19
N TYR A 159 11.31 2.12 -23.20
CA TYR A 159 10.63 2.73 -22.06
C TYR A 159 9.39 1.95 -21.62
N ARG A 160 8.49 1.61 -22.56
CA ARG A 160 7.25 0.87 -22.24
C ARG A 160 7.57 -0.51 -21.65
N GLU A 161 8.56 -1.20 -22.21
CA GLU A 161 8.98 -2.52 -21.75
C GLU A 161 9.55 -2.45 -20.32
N LYS A 162 10.54 -1.59 -20.08
CA LYS A 162 11.11 -1.34 -18.73
C LYS A 162 10.03 -0.96 -17.72
N ARG A 163 9.10 -0.08 -18.09
CA ARG A 163 7.99 0.37 -17.24
C ARG A 163 7.05 -0.79 -16.91
N ASN A 164 6.65 -1.57 -17.92
CA ASN A 164 5.76 -2.71 -17.72
C ASN A 164 6.43 -3.78 -16.85
N GLN A 165 7.72 -4.05 -17.04
CA GLN A 165 8.47 -4.99 -16.22
C GLN A 165 8.58 -4.50 -14.77
N HIS A 166 8.85 -3.22 -14.54
CA HIS A 166 8.90 -2.65 -13.19
C HIS A 166 7.59 -2.84 -12.41
N TYR A 167 6.44 -2.55 -13.03
CA TYR A 167 5.15 -2.75 -12.36
C TYR A 167 4.78 -4.22 -12.14
N ARG A 168 5.21 -5.14 -13.03
CA ARG A 168 5.07 -6.59 -12.77
C ARG A 168 5.91 -7.03 -11.57
N ASN A 169 7.19 -6.65 -11.53
CA ASN A 169 8.08 -7.00 -10.43
C ASN A 169 7.58 -6.41 -9.10
N LEU A 170 6.96 -5.22 -9.13
CA LEU A 170 6.36 -4.61 -7.94
C LEU A 170 5.15 -5.41 -7.47
N ASP A 171 4.19 -5.71 -8.36
CA ASP A 171 3.01 -6.53 -8.05
C ASP A 171 3.38 -7.94 -7.53
N GLU A 172 4.39 -8.57 -8.13
CA GLU A 172 4.95 -9.86 -7.69
C GLU A 172 5.58 -9.75 -6.29
N SER A 173 6.45 -8.77 -6.07
CA SER A 173 7.10 -8.55 -4.77
C SER A 173 6.10 -8.21 -3.65
N LEU A 174 5.07 -7.38 -3.92
CA LEU A 174 4.00 -7.09 -2.96
C LEU A 174 3.24 -8.37 -2.57
N LYS A 175 2.98 -9.28 -3.52
CA LYS A 175 2.32 -10.57 -3.26
C LYS A 175 3.21 -11.53 -2.48
N GLU A 176 4.50 -11.61 -2.79
CA GLU A 176 5.47 -12.41 -2.03
C GLU A 176 5.59 -11.90 -0.59
N ASN A 177 5.72 -10.58 -0.40
CA ASN A 177 5.74 -9.96 0.92
C ASN A 177 4.45 -10.20 1.70
N LEU A 178 3.29 -10.16 1.05
CA LEU A 178 2.00 -10.48 1.67
C LEU A 178 1.97 -11.94 2.14
N ALA A 179 2.37 -12.90 1.30
CA ALA A 179 2.46 -14.31 1.67
C ALA A 179 3.45 -14.56 2.83
N ASN A 180 4.59 -13.86 2.82
CA ASN A 180 5.58 -13.91 3.89
C ASN A 180 5.02 -13.35 5.20
N ARG A 181 4.38 -12.17 5.19
CA ARG A 181 3.74 -11.58 6.39
C ARG A 181 2.61 -12.46 6.94
N LEU A 182 1.83 -13.11 6.08
CA LEU A 182 0.81 -14.08 6.51
C LEU A 182 1.42 -15.34 7.15
N THR A 183 2.51 -15.87 6.58
CA THR A 183 3.25 -17.00 7.20
C THR A 183 3.77 -16.62 8.59
N LEU A 184 4.38 -15.44 8.75
CA LEU A 184 4.86 -14.95 10.05
C LEU A 184 3.74 -14.80 11.10
N ILE A 185 2.52 -14.48 10.67
CA ILE A 185 1.34 -14.44 11.55
C ILE A 185 0.93 -15.85 11.99
N GLU A 186 0.97 -16.85 11.11
CA GLU A 186 0.69 -18.25 11.48
C GLU A 186 1.78 -18.83 12.39
N ASP A 187 3.05 -18.53 12.13
CA ASP A 187 4.16 -18.90 13.02
C ASP A 187 3.97 -18.29 14.42
N LEU A 188 3.57 -17.01 14.49
CA LEU A 188 3.30 -16.29 15.75
C LEU A 188 2.12 -16.89 16.53
N LYS A 189 1.03 -17.25 15.84
CA LYS A 189 -0.09 -18.00 16.43
C LYS A 189 0.35 -19.37 16.96
N GLY A 190 1.28 -20.01 16.25
CA GLY A 190 1.87 -21.28 16.64
C GLY A 190 2.55 -21.23 18.01
N LEU A 191 3.35 -20.19 18.28
CA LEU A 191 4.18 -20.07 19.49
C LEU A 191 3.44 -20.22 20.83
N VAL A 192 2.16 -19.84 20.89
CA VAL A 192 1.34 -19.92 22.12
C VAL A 192 0.88 -21.35 22.43
N ASN A 193 0.94 -22.26 21.44
CA ASN A 193 0.44 -23.64 21.54
C ASN A 193 1.55 -24.69 21.65
N VAL A 194 2.82 -24.29 21.79
CA VAL A 194 3.98 -25.21 21.83
C VAL A 194 4.39 -25.51 23.27
N GLU A 195 4.50 -26.80 23.61
CA GLU A 195 5.12 -27.27 24.87
C GLU A 195 6.66 -27.18 24.81
N GLU A 196 7.20 -25.97 24.71
CA GLU A 196 8.65 -25.67 24.66
C GLU A 196 9.12 -24.86 25.88
N ASP A 197 10.45 -24.78 26.07
CA ASP A 197 11.04 -23.84 27.04
C ASP A 197 10.78 -22.38 26.63
N ILE A 198 10.34 -21.58 27.60
CA ILE A 198 9.92 -20.18 27.39
C ILE A 198 11.02 -19.30 26.76
N ASN A 199 12.31 -19.61 26.99
CA ASN A 199 13.42 -18.86 26.39
C ASN A 199 13.65 -19.23 24.92
N THR A 200 13.22 -20.40 24.49
CA THR A 200 13.19 -20.81 23.07
C THR A 200 12.02 -20.14 22.37
N THR A 201 10.82 -20.22 22.93
CA THR A 201 9.62 -19.55 22.40
C THR A 201 9.84 -18.03 22.26
N TYR A 202 10.46 -17.39 23.26
CA TYR A 202 10.79 -15.97 23.21
C TYR A 202 11.84 -15.62 22.14
N ARG A 203 12.82 -16.49 21.89
CA ARG A 203 13.79 -16.30 20.79
C ARG A 203 13.13 -16.43 19.42
N ASN A 204 12.24 -17.40 19.24
CA ASN A 204 11.45 -17.56 18.03
C ASN A 204 10.55 -16.33 17.81
N PHE A 205 9.93 -15.79 18.86
CA PHE A 205 9.18 -14.53 18.78
C PHE A 205 10.03 -13.35 18.32
N LYS A 206 11.24 -13.17 18.85
CA LYS A 206 12.14 -12.09 18.41
C LYS A 206 12.57 -12.23 16.94
N ASP A 207 12.83 -13.46 16.49
CA ASP A 207 13.11 -13.76 15.07
C ASP A 207 11.90 -13.44 14.17
N ILE A 208 10.67 -13.73 14.60
CA ILE A 208 9.45 -13.30 13.90
C ILE A 208 9.34 -11.76 13.87
N GLN A 209 9.60 -11.06 14.97
CA GLN A 209 9.60 -9.59 14.99
C GLN A 209 10.68 -8.98 14.09
N GLU A 210 11.85 -9.60 13.97
CA GLU A 210 12.91 -9.17 13.05
C GLU A 210 12.52 -9.43 11.59
N LYS A 211 12.04 -10.63 11.28
CA LYS A 211 11.52 -10.98 9.94
C LYS A 211 10.35 -10.12 9.53
N TRP A 212 9.46 -9.73 10.45
CA TRP A 212 8.33 -8.84 10.17
C TRP A 212 8.78 -7.44 9.77
N ARG A 213 9.73 -6.85 10.53
CA ARG A 213 10.30 -5.53 10.21
C ARG A 213 11.08 -5.54 8.90
N ASN A 214 11.73 -6.65 8.59
CA ASN A 214 12.44 -6.86 7.33
C ASN A 214 11.52 -7.35 6.17
N ALA A 215 10.26 -7.69 6.44
CA ALA A 215 9.30 -8.05 5.41
C ALA A 215 8.85 -6.78 4.68
N GLY A 216 9.07 -6.75 3.37
CA GLY A 216 8.78 -5.59 2.53
C GLY A 216 7.30 -5.18 2.51
N PRO A 217 6.96 -4.14 1.73
CA PRO A 217 5.60 -3.64 1.64
C PRO A 217 4.64 -4.71 1.10
N VAL A 218 3.39 -4.61 1.52
CA VAL A 218 2.27 -5.47 1.07
C VAL A 218 1.25 -4.60 0.34
N PRO A 219 0.32 -5.18 -0.45
CA PRO A 219 -0.70 -4.40 -1.15
C PRO A 219 -1.49 -3.52 -0.19
N ARG A 220 -1.73 -2.25 -0.55
CA ARG A 220 -2.46 -1.25 0.26
C ARG A 220 -3.81 -1.78 0.76
N ALA A 221 -4.51 -2.54 -0.08
CA ALA A 221 -5.79 -3.17 0.24
C ALA A 221 -5.71 -4.21 1.38
N ASN A 222 -4.52 -4.79 1.64
CA ASN A 222 -4.29 -5.79 2.68
C ASN A 222 -3.52 -5.25 3.89
N TYR A 223 -2.84 -4.09 3.75
CA TYR A 223 -1.95 -3.52 4.77
C TYR A 223 -2.58 -3.45 6.16
N ASN A 224 -3.76 -2.84 6.29
CA ASN A 224 -4.43 -2.65 7.58
C ASN A 224 -4.88 -3.97 8.22
N ASP A 225 -5.40 -4.91 7.44
CA ASP A 225 -5.87 -6.21 7.96
C ASP A 225 -4.70 -7.10 8.41
N VAL A 226 -3.62 -7.12 7.62
CA VAL A 226 -2.37 -7.82 7.92
C VAL A 226 -1.73 -7.26 9.20
N TRP A 227 -1.65 -5.92 9.32
CA TRP A 227 -1.12 -5.28 10.52
C TRP A 227 -1.99 -5.54 11.76
N ARG A 228 -3.33 -5.36 11.66
CA ARG A 228 -4.25 -5.62 12.80
C ARG A 228 -4.16 -7.06 13.28
N THR A 229 -4.10 -8.02 12.36
CA THR A 229 -4.00 -9.45 12.69
C THR A 229 -2.68 -9.76 13.39
N TYR A 230 -1.55 -9.24 12.87
CA TYR A 230 -0.25 -9.38 13.52
C TYR A 230 -0.21 -8.74 14.92
N HIS A 231 -0.71 -7.52 15.05
CA HIS A 231 -0.74 -6.80 16.33
C HIS A 231 -1.55 -7.54 17.39
N HIS A 232 -2.73 -8.04 17.02
CA HIS A 232 -3.57 -8.84 17.90
C HIS A 232 -2.85 -10.11 18.41
N HIS A 233 -2.13 -10.82 17.54
CA HIS A 233 -1.37 -12.00 17.96
C HIS A 233 -0.07 -11.66 18.71
N MET A 234 0.53 -10.48 18.48
CA MET A 234 1.58 -9.97 19.37
C MET A 234 1.03 -9.69 20.76
N GLU A 235 -0.13 -9.05 20.90
CA GLU A 235 -0.74 -8.81 22.22
C GLU A 235 -1.02 -10.12 22.95
N ILE A 236 -1.59 -11.13 22.27
CA ILE A 236 -1.78 -12.48 22.83
C ILE A 236 -0.45 -13.12 23.25
N PHE A 237 0.63 -12.96 22.47
CA PHE A 237 1.93 -13.49 22.84
C PHE A 237 2.54 -12.76 24.05
N TYR A 238 2.46 -11.43 24.10
CA TYR A 238 2.87 -10.67 25.28
C TYR A 238 2.05 -11.08 26.51
N ASP A 239 0.74 -11.29 26.35
CA ASP A 239 -0.13 -11.84 27.39
C ASP A 239 0.33 -13.22 27.85
N PHE A 240 0.56 -14.17 26.93
CA PHE A 240 1.16 -15.48 27.24
C PHE A 240 2.48 -15.36 28.04
N LEU A 241 3.34 -14.40 27.71
CA LEU A 241 4.61 -14.14 28.41
C LEU A 241 4.45 -13.69 29.88
N HIS A 242 3.22 -13.44 30.41
CA HIS A 242 3.00 -13.19 31.85
C HIS A 242 3.58 -14.28 32.76
N LEU A 243 3.67 -15.52 32.25
CA LEU A 243 4.24 -16.66 32.96
C LEU A 243 5.74 -16.49 33.25
N ASN A 244 6.44 -15.62 32.51
CA ASN A 244 7.84 -15.25 32.75
C ASN A 244 8.02 -13.73 32.75
N ARG A 245 7.61 -13.13 33.88
CA ARG A 245 7.54 -11.69 34.11
C ARG A 245 8.82 -10.90 33.84
N GLU A 246 10.00 -11.48 34.09
CA GLU A 246 11.28 -10.75 33.94
C GLU A 246 11.56 -10.37 32.48
N LEU A 247 11.27 -11.27 31.52
CA LEU A 247 11.45 -11.00 30.09
C LEU A 247 10.48 -9.92 29.60
N ARG A 248 9.22 -9.98 30.04
CA ARG A 248 8.21 -8.97 29.71
C ARG A 248 8.56 -7.59 30.25
N ASP A 249 8.90 -7.49 31.54
CA ASP A 249 9.18 -6.21 32.20
C ASP A 249 10.42 -5.53 31.57
N LEU A 250 11.40 -6.31 31.11
CA LEU A 250 12.56 -5.81 30.33
C LEU A 250 12.14 -5.28 28.96
N ASP A 251 11.34 -6.04 28.20
CA ASP A 251 10.86 -5.64 26.87
C ASP A 251 9.98 -4.38 26.93
N PHE A 252 9.10 -4.28 27.93
CA PHE A 252 8.25 -3.09 28.14
C PHE A 252 9.08 -1.84 28.45
N LYS A 253 10.17 -1.99 29.22
CA LYS A 253 11.10 -0.89 29.47
C LYS A 253 11.82 -0.45 28.19
N HIS A 254 12.33 -1.41 27.41
CA HIS A 254 12.96 -1.11 26.12
C HIS A 254 12.00 -0.42 25.14
N ASN A 255 10.75 -0.92 25.04
CA ASN A 255 9.72 -0.33 24.20
C ASN A 255 9.35 1.10 24.64
N LEU A 256 9.35 1.37 25.95
CA LEU A 256 9.12 2.72 26.48
C LEU A 256 10.29 3.66 26.14
N ASP A 257 11.53 3.22 26.35
CA ASP A 257 12.73 4.01 26.04
C ASP A 257 12.81 4.36 24.54
N GLU A 258 12.46 3.44 23.63
CA GLU A 258 12.38 3.72 22.18
C GLU A 258 11.19 4.64 21.83
N LYS A 259 10.02 4.45 22.45
CA LYS A 259 8.86 5.34 22.25
C LYS A 259 9.15 6.78 22.69
N LEU A 260 9.86 6.98 23.79
CA LEU A 260 10.27 8.31 24.24
C LEU A 260 11.21 9.00 23.24
N LYS A 261 12.14 8.28 22.62
CA LYS A 261 12.99 8.82 21.54
C LYS A 261 12.19 9.25 20.32
N ILE A 262 11.15 8.49 19.95
CA ILE A 262 10.25 8.87 18.84
C ILE A 262 9.48 10.15 19.19
N VAL A 263 9.01 10.30 20.43
CA VAL A 263 8.33 11.54 20.88
C VAL A 263 9.29 12.73 20.80
N GLU A 264 10.51 12.62 21.34
CA GLU A 264 11.53 13.68 21.26
C GLU A 264 11.84 14.08 19.81
N GLN A 265 11.97 13.08 18.92
CA GLN A 265 12.19 13.33 17.49
C GLN A 265 10.98 14.02 16.85
N ALA A 266 9.76 13.58 17.13
CA ALA A 266 8.53 14.18 16.60
C ALA A 266 8.32 15.62 17.09
N GLU A 267 8.62 15.91 18.36
CA GLU A 267 8.61 17.28 18.91
C GLU A 267 9.65 18.17 18.21
N ALA A 268 10.85 17.66 17.93
CA ALA A 268 11.86 18.40 17.18
C ALA A 268 11.43 18.73 15.74
N LEU A 269 10.61 17.90 15.09
CA LEU A 269 10.08 18.18 13.76
C LEU A 269 9.15 19.40 13.73
N ALA A 270 8.48 19.74 14.84
CA ALA A 270 7.64 20.94 14.95
C ALA A 270 8.46 22.25 14.84
N ALA A 271 9.77 22.21 15.08
CA ALA A 271 10.68 23.33 14.89
C ALA A 271 11.35 23.37 13.50
N SER A 272 11.04 22.42 12.61
CA SER A 272 11.63 22.37 11.26
C SER A 272 11.08 23.48 10.35
N PRO A 273 11.95 24.24 9.64
CA PRO A 273 11.50 25.22 8.65
C PRO A 273 11.01 24.58 7.33
N ASP A 274 11.36 23.31 7.07
CA ASP A 274 10.88 22.55 5.91
C ASP A 274 9.75 21.62 6.34
N VAL A 275 8.52 22.09 6.11
CA VAL A 275 7.27 21.36 6.41
C VAL A 275 7.17 20.07 5.59
N GLY A 276 7.62 20.09 4.32
CA GLY A 276 7.54 18.93 3.43
C GLY A 276 8.54 17.84 3.79
N LYS A 277 9.69 18.20 4.37
CA LYS A 277 10.61 17.25 5.02
C LYS A 277 10.05 16.77 6.37
N ALA A 278 9.60 17.68 7.23
CA ALA A 278 9.07 17.36 8.55
C ALA A 278 7.90 16.36 8.49
N PHE A 279 6.96 16.55 7.55
CA PHE A 279 5.85 15.62 7.34
C PHE A 279 6.32 14.19 7.01
N ARG A 280 7.31 14.04 6.12
CA ARG A 280 7.85 12.71 5.74
C ARG A 280 8.60 12.04 6.89
N GLU A 281 9.36 12.82 7.66
CA GLU A 281 10.03 12.30 8.87
C GLU A 281 8.98 11.89 9.91
N LEU A 282 7.89 12.65 10.09
CA LEU A 282 6.79 12.31 10.99
C LEU A 282 6.03 11.03 10.55
N GLN A 283 5.74 10.85 9.25
CA GLN A 283 5.17 9.60 8.74
C GLN A 283 6.07 8.40 9.03
N THR A 284 7.38 8.57 8.83
CA THR A 284 8.38 7.54 9.17
C THR A 284 8.35 7.18 10.65
N LEU A 285 8.33 8.19 11.54
CA LEU A 285 8.22 7.99 12.98
C LEU A 285 6.92 7.29 13.39
N HIS A 286 5.79 7.66 12.78
CA HIS A 286 4.50 7.01 13.03
C HIS A 286 4.52 5.54 12.61
N LYS A 287 5.12 5.22 11.45
CA LYS A 287 5.31 3.82 11.02
C LYS A 287 6.14 3.02 12.02
N ILE A 288 7.29 3.53 12.48
CA ILE A 288 8.15 2.85 13.47
C ILE A 288 7.39 2.65 14.79
N TRP A 289 6.67 3.68 15.27
CA TRP A 289 5.84 3.59 16.48
C TRP A 289 4.77 2.48 16.40
N LYS A 290 4.18 2.31 15.21
CA LYS A 290 3.04 1.41 14.96
C LYS A 290 3.44 -0.03 14.56
N GLU A 291 4.52 -0.20 13.79
CA GLU A 291 4.98 -1.50 13.28
C GLU A 291 6.13 -2.12 14.09
N ASP A 292 7.08 -1.30 14.56
CA ASP A 292 8.38 -1.81 15.03
C ASP A 292 8.49 -1.92 16.56
N ILE A 293 7.71 -1.13 17.31
CA ILE A 293 7.79 -1.08 18.78
C ILE A 293 6.55 -1.69 19.44
N GLY A 294 6.79 -2.68 20.32
CA GLY A 294 5.75 -3.38 21.06
C GLY A 294 5.03 -2.54 22.12
N PRO A 295 4.11 -3.17 22.88
CA PRO A 295 3.41 -2.53 23.99
C PRO A 295 4.37 -2.13 25.12
N VAL A 296 3.89 -1.21 25.95
CA VAL A 296 4.52 -0.75 27.20
C VAL A 296 3.65 -1.17 28.38
N ALA A 297 4.15 -1.00 29.61
CA ALA A 297 3.34 -1.22 30.81
C ALA A 297 2.08 -0.32 30.80
N LYS A 298 0.95 -0.90 31.21
CA LYS A 298 -0.34 -0.20 31.41
C LYS A 298 -0.42 0.40 32.82
#